data_AF-A0A7X1U166-F1
#
_entry.id   AF-A0A7X1U166-F1
#
_cell.length_a   1.000
_cell.length_b   1.000
_cell.length_c   1.000
_cell.angle_alpha   90.00
_cell.angle_beta   90.00
_cell.angle_gamma   90.00
#
_symmetry.space_group_name_H-M   'P 1'
#
loop_
_entity.id
_entity.type
_entity.pdbx_description
1 polymer ?
#
loop_
_entity_poly.entity_id
_entity_poly.type
_entity_poly.pdbx_seq_one_letter_code
_entity_poly.pdbx_strand_id
1 'polypeptide(L)'
;MASPRYAPAGLLVEADGRRVMIDGGKGAKPAGELDVWLVTDEHAELMPELRRLASAHGLKPTVDEFKGDGLRIKPRPVQHTNHPAYGYEITYGGHRVVWTPEFWTFPDWAAGADLAFLEAAAWTRPIRFRGGVGGHAPVQRTAQEAQEAGVRRVVFVHIGRPTIHAIDSGEGQALEFATDGQVFEFEVEVQRAG
;
A
#
# COMPACT_ATOMS: atom_id res chain seq x y z
N MET A 1 -0.47 -12.99 6.43
CA MET A 1 -1.71 -13.81 6.67
C MET A 1 -2.57 -13.73 5.42
N ALA A 2 -3.08 -14.84 4.86
CA ALA A 2 -3.91 -14.77 3.65
C ALA A 2 -5.37 -14.37 3.99
N SER A 3 -5.86 -13.29 3.38
CA SER A 3 -7.28 -12.93 3.44
C SER A 3 -8.13 -13.97 2.72
N PRO A 4 -9.27 -14.41 3.28
CA PRO A 4 -10.17 -15.34 2.59
C PRO A 4 -11.07 -14.65 1.55
N ARG A 5 -11.14 -13.30 1.55
CA ARG A 5 -12.07 -12.51 0.72
C ARG A 5 -11.37 -11.66 -0.33
N TYR A 6 -10.20 -11.13 -0.01
CA TYR A 6 -9.48 -10.18 -0.86
C TYR A 6 -8.19 -10.79 -1.42
N ALA A 7 -7.80 -10.37 -2.62
CA ALA A 7 -6.49 -10.71 -3.17
C ALA A 7 -5.36 -10.11 -2.30
N PRO A 8 -4.12 -10.60 -2.44
CA PRO A 8 -2.96 -9.93 -1.85
C PRO A 8 -2.89 -8.46 -2.27
N ALA A 9 -2.56 -7.58 -1.32
CA ALA A 9 -2.51 -6.16 -1.55
C ALA A 9 -1.48 -5.82 -2.64
N GLY A 10 -1.89 -5.00 -3.60
CA GLY A 10 -1.01 -4.46 -4.63
C GLY A 10 -1.63 -3.23 -5.24
N LEU A 11 -0.79 -2.38 -5.81
CA LEU A 11 -1.19 -1.11 -6.40
C LEU A 11 -0.51 -0.95 -7.76
N LEU A 12 -1.32 -0.66 -8.79
CA LEU A 12 -0.81 -0.15 -10.06
C LEU A 12 -0.90 1.37 -10.02
N VAL A 13 0.23 2.05 -10.21
CA VAL A 13 0.32 3.51 -10.27
C VAL A 13 0.50 3.92 -11.73
N GLU A 14 -0.36 4.81 -12.22
CA GLU A 14 -0.34 5.30 -13.60
C GLU A 14 -0.29 6.84 -13.64
N ALA A 15 0.67 7.42 -14.36
CA ALA A 15 0.77 8.87 -14.57
C ALA A 15 1.60 9.18 -15.83
N ASP A 16 1.12 10.04 -16.73
CA ASP A 16 1.83 10.45 -17.96
C ASP A 16 2.43 9.29 -18.78
N GLY A 17 1.69 8.18 -18.89
CA GLY A 17 2.16 6.98 -19.61
C GLY A 17 3.15 6.11 -18.83
N ARG A 18 3.55 6.50 -17.62
CA ARG A 18 4.29 5.66 -16.67
C ARG A 18 3.36 4.72 -15.94
N ARG A 19 3.84 3.49 -15.74
CA ARG A 19 3.07 2.41 -15.12
C ARG A 19 3.98 1.61 -14.19
N VAL A 20 3.74 1.75 -12.89
CA VAL A 20 4.54 1.11 -11.85
C VAL A 20 3.68 0.20 -11.02
N MET A 21 4.05 -1.08 -10.94
CA MET A 21 3.39 -2.03 -10.05
C MET A 21 4.08 -2.03 -8.70
N ILE A 22 3.32 -2.04 -7.60
CA ILE A 22 3.81 -2.23 -6.24
C ILE A 22 3.12 -3.47 -5.66
N ASP A 23 3.91 -4.45 -5.22
CA ASP A 23 3.45 -5.75 -4.70
C ASP A 23 2.46 -6.47 -5.64
N GLY A 24 1.29 -6.85 -5.12
CA GLY A 24 0.31 -7.73 -5.74
C GLY A 24 0.47 -9.17 -5.28
N GLY A 25 0.10 -10.11 -6.15
CA GLY A 25 0.10 -11.53 -5.87
C GLY A 25 -0.90 -12.23 -6.77
N LYS A 26 -1.35 -13.43 -6.37
CA LYS A 26 -2.33 -14.19 -7.16
C LYS A 26 -3.56 -13.33 -7.51
N GLY A 27 -3.74 -13.09 -8.81
CA GLY A 27 -4.83 -12.25 -9.34
C GLY A 27 -4.36 -10.91 -9.90
N ALA A 28 -3.19 -10.42 -9.50
CA ALA A 28 -2.57 -9.24 -10.08
C ALA A 28 -2.17 -9.53 -11.54
N LYS A 29 -2.87 -8.87 -12.46
CA LYS A 29 -2.64 -8.96 -13.91
C LYS A 29 -2.68 -7.55 -14.50
N PRO A 30 -1.69 -6.70 -14.19
CA PRO A 30 -1.61 -5.39 -14.83
C PRO A 30 -1.51 -5.60 -16.35
N ALA A 31 -2.36 -4.92 -17.10
CA ALA A 31 -2.31 -4.98 -18.56
C ALA A 31 -1.12 -4.14 -19.06
N GLY A 32 -0.61 -4.43 -20.26
CA GLY A 32 0.39 -3.60 -20.94
C GLY A 32 1.80 -3.61 -20.34
N GLU A 33 2.65 -2.70 -20.84
CA GLU A 33 4.04 -2.59 -20.40
C GLU A 33 4.14 -1.86 -19.05
N LEU A 34 5.08 -2.30 -18.23
CA LEU A 34 5.39 -1.74 -16.92
C LEU A 34 6.81 -1.20 -16.93
N ASP A 35 7.03 -0.04 -16.32
CA ASP A 35 8.38 0.52 -16.16
C ASP A 35 9.17 -0.24 -15.08
N VAL A 36 8.51 -0.59 -13.96
CA VAL A 36 9.13 -1.31 -12.84
C VAL A 36 8.09 -2.06 -12.00
N TRP A 37 8.56 -3.10 -11.32
CA TRP A 37 7.82 -3.82 -10.29
C TRP A 37 8.50 -3.63 -8.95
N LEU A 38 7.91 -2.81 -8.09
CA LEU A 38 8.37 -2.53 -6.74
C LEU A 38 7.76 -3.53 -5.76
N VAL A 39 8.46 -3.83 -4.66
CA VAL A 39 7.92 -4.62 -3.55
C VAL A 39 8.14 -3.90 -2.23
N THR A 40 7.27 -4.13 -1.27
CA THR A 40 7.38 -3.57 0.09
C THR A 40 8.33 -4.39 0.98
N ASP A 41 8.56 -5.65 0.63
CA ASP A 41 9.46 -6.56 1.36
C ASP A 41 10.04 -7.65 0.44
N GLU A 42 11.36 -7.66 0.26
CA GLU A 42 12.07 -8.65 -0.58
C GLU A 42 12.18 -10.05 0.05
N HIS A 43 11.77 -10.18 1.31
CA HIS A 43 11.73 -11.41 2.08
C HIS A 43 10.30 -11.95 2.28
N ALA A 44 9.28 -11.26 1.75
CA ALA A 44 7.90 -11.63 1.93
C ALA A 44 7.61 -13.06 1.41
N GLU A 45 6.66 -13.75 2.05
CA GLU A 45 6.23 -15.09 1.66
C GLU A 45 5.75 -15.15 0.19
N LEU A 46 5.25 -14.03 -0.34
CA LEU A 46 4.76 -13.89 -1.72
C LEU A 46 5.87 -13.71 -2.76
N MET A 47 7.13 -13.52 -2.37
CA MET A 47 8.22 -13.22 -3.30
C MET A 47 8.43 -14.25 -4.42
N PRO A 48 8.28 -15.57 -4.21
CA PRO A 48 8.34 -16.53 -5.33
C PRO A 48 7.27 -16.27 -6.40
N GLU A 49 6.06 -15.89 -5.99
CA GLU A 49 4.97 -15.56 -6.91
C GLU A 49 5.21 -14.20 -7.58
N LEU A 50 5.61 -13.18 -6.82
CA LEU A 50 5.91 -11.85 -7.35
C LEU A 50 7.03 -11.90 -8.40
N ARG A 51 8.07 -12.70 -8.16
CA ARG A 51 9.15 -12.92 -9.15
C ARG A 51 8.61 -13.51 -10.46
N ARG A 52 7.73 -14.51 -10.37
CA ARG A 52 7.10 -15.12 -11.55
C ARG A 52 6.25 -14.11 -12.31
N LEU A 53 5.42 -13.32 -11.61
CA LEU A 53 4.56 -12.31 -12.23
C LEU A 53 5.39 -11.21 -12.90
N ALA A 54 6.35 -10.63 -12.19
CA ALA A 54 7.24 -9.62 -12.76
C ALA A 54 8.04 -10.14 -13.96
N SER A 55 8.54 -11.39 -13.90
CA SER A 55 9.26 -11.99 -15.04
C SER A 55 8.39 -12.17 -16.28
N ALA A 56 7.07 -12.34 -16.13
CA ALA A 56 6.15 -12.36 -17.27
C ALA A 56 6.05 -11.00 -17.99
N HIS A 57 6.45 -9.91 -17.32
CA HIS A 57 6.61 -8.57 -17.89
C HIS A 57 8.07 -8.22 -18.21
N GLY A 58 9.00 -9.19 -18.14
CA GLY A 58 10.43 -8.94 -18.37
C GLY A 58 11.12 -8.17 -17.24
N LEU A 59 10.52 -8.10 -16.06
CA LEU A 59 11.00 -7.33 -14.91
C LEU A 59 11.47 -8.23 -13.76
N LYS A 60 12.26 -7.64 -12.86
CA LYS A 60 12.64 -8.23 -11.57
C LYS A 60 12.01 -7.38 -10.46
N PRO A 61 11.31 -7.99 -9.49
CA PRO A 61 10.77 -7.26 -8.35
C PRO A 61 11.90 -6.79 -7.44
N THR A 62 11.81 -5.56 -6.94
CA THR A 62 12.87 -4.93 -6.12
C THR A 62 12.29 -3.91 -5.15
N VAL A 63 12.98 -3.67 -4.04
CA VAL A 63 12.80 -2.42 -3.30
C VAL A 63 13.70 -1.36 -3.95
N ASP A 64 13.12 -0.37 -4.62
CA ASP A 64 13.88 0.73 -5.21
C ASP A 64 13.02 1.99 -5.39
N GLU A 65 13.67 3.10 -5.72
CA GLU A 65 13.03 4.35 -6.10
C GLU A 65 12.74 4.38 -7.60
N PHE A 66 11.55 4.83 -7.98
CA PHE A 66 11.20 5.16 -9.36
C PHE A 66 11.09 6.67 -9.56
N LYS A 67 11.59 7.16 -10.71
CA LYS A 67 11.42 8.54 -11.18
C LYS A 67 11.22 8.56 -12.69
N GLY A 68 10.14 9.18 -13.16
CA GLY A 68 9.88 9.38 -14.58
C GLY A 68 8.69 10.31 -14.79
N ASP A 69 8.80 11.24 -15.74
CA ASP A 69 7.71 12.16 -16.14
C ASP A 69 6.97 12.81 -14.96
N GLY A 70 7.73 13.37 -14.01
CA GLY A 70 7.19 14.01 -12.81
C GLY A 70 6.69 13.05 -11.72
N LEU A 71 6.46 11.77 -12.03
CA LEU A 71 6.13 10.74 -11.06
C LEU A 71 7.39 10.33 -10.29
N ARG A 72 7.30 10.35 -8.97
CA ARG A 72 8.32 9.81 -8.06
C ARG A 72 7.68 8.86 -7.07
N ILE A 73 8.27 7.68 -6.93
CA ILE A 73 7.85 6.66 -5.98
C ILE A 73 9.07 6.27 -5.16
N LYS A 74 9.06 6.57 -3.87
CA LYS A 74 10.23 6.42 -3.00
C LYS A 74 9.96 5.43 -1.86
N PRO A 75 10.81 4.43 -1.63
CA PRO A 75 10.66 3.53 -0.50
C PRO A 75 10.93 4.29 0.80
N ARG A 76 10.08 4.05 1.80
CA ARG A 76 10.17 4.62 3.14
C ARG A 76 10.09 3.49 4.16
N PRO A 77 11.00 3.42 5.14
CA PRO A 77 11.01 2.31 6.08
C PRO A 77 9.73 2.28 6.92
N VAL A 78 9.25 1.08 7.21
CA VAL A 78 8.17 0.82 8.18
C VAL A 78 8.64 -0.21 9.19
N GLN A 79 8.11 -0.13 10.41
CA GLN A 79 8.27 -1.21 11.37
C GLN A 79 7.22 -2.27 11.03
N HIS A 80 7.63 -3.45 10.58
CA HIS A 80 6.68 -4.52 10.26
C HIS A 80 7.22 -5.89 10.67
N THR A 81 8.47 -6.19 10.33
CA THR A 81 9.14 -7.47 10.67
C THR A 81 10.47 -7.22 11.39
N ASN A 82 11.32 -8.24 11.50
CA ASN A 82 12.70 -8.15 12.00
C ASN A 82 13.75 -7.88 10.91
N HIS A 83 13.33 -7.81 9.65
CA HIS A 83 14.16 -7.41 8.52
C HIS A 83 13.60 -6.10 7.92
N PRO A 84 14.32 -5.45 7.00
CA PRO A 84 13.81 -4.26 6.34
C PRO A 84 12.48 -4.54 5.64
N ALA A 85 11.52 -3.63 5.84
CA ALA A 85 10.24 -3.56 5.17
C ALA A 85 9.92 -2.09 4.90
N TYR A 86 9.15 -1.84 3.84
CA TYR A 86 8.97 -0.50 3.30
C TYR A 86 7.50 -0.24 2.99
N GLY A 87 7.07 1.01 3.17
CA GLY A 87 5.99 1.59 2.39
C GLY A 87 6.57 2.44 1.26
N TYR A 88 5.71 3.03 0.45
CA TYR A 88 6.10 3.93 -0.62
C TYR A 88 5.40 5.28 -0.49
N GLU A 89 6.19 6.34 -0.64
CA GLU A 89 5.70 7.69 -0.86
C GLU A 89 5.66 7.95 -2.36
N ILE A 90 4.48 8.26 -2.87
CA ILE A 90 4.20 8.50 -4.29
C ILE A 90 3.86 9.99 -4.43
N THR A 91 4.58 10.70 -5.29
CA THR A 91 4.34 12.12 -5.55
C THR A 91 4.24 12.39 -7.04
N TYR A 92 3.21 13.13 -7.44
CA TYR A 92 2.97 13.54 -8.82
C TYR A 92 2.02 14.74 -8.85
N GLY A 93 2.27 15.73 -9.70
CA GLY A 93 1.32 16.83 -9.90
C GLY A 93 0.98 17.67 -8.66
N GLY A 94 1.88 17.72 -7.67
CA GLY A 94 1.64 18.39 -6.38
C GLY A 94 0.89 17.54 -5.35
N HIS A 95 0.40 16.35 -5.72
CA HIS A 95 -0.23 15.41 -4.81
C HIS A 95 0.79 14.46 -4.18
N ARG A 96 0.50 14.04 -2.95
CA ARG A 96 1.28 13.05 -2.18
C ARG A 96 0.37 11.91 -1.71
N VAL A 97 0.63 10.73 -2.26
CA VAL A 97 -0.04 9.47 -1.94
C VAL A 97 0.91 8.57 -1.17
N VAL A 98 0.38 7.81 -0.22
CA VAL A 98 1.14 6.89 0.61
C VAL A 98 0.61 5.47 0.43
N TRP A 99 1.49 4.52 0.12
CA TRP A 99 1.20 3.09 0.08
C TRP A 99 1.94 2.38 1.22
N THR A 100 1.23 1.94 2.25
CA THR A 100 1.81 1.24 3.40
C THR A 100 0.83 0.18 3.91
N PRO A 101 0.69 -0.92 3.16
CA PRO A 101 -0.29 -1.96 3.47
C PRO A 101 0.06 -2.77 4.71
N GLU A 102 1.33 -2.78 5.14
CA GLU A 102 1.79 -3.61 6.25
C GLU A 102 2.69 -2.82 7.21
N PHE A 103 2.26 -2.65 8.47
CA PHE A 103 3.06 -2.02 9.53
C PHE A 103 2.55 -2.28 10.95
N TRP A 104 3.44 -2.15 11.93
CA TRP A 104 3.22 -2.30 13.37
C TRP A 104 2.92 -0.97 14.07
N THR A 105 3.60 0.10 13.66
CA THR A 105 3.41 1.47 14.17
C THR A 105 3.10 2.39 13.01
N PHE A 106 2.18 3.33 13.20
CA PHE A 106 1.87 4.32 12.17
C PHE A 106 3.16 5.03 11.71
N PRO A 107 3.40 5.11 10.39
CA PRO A 107 4.61 5.75 9.88
C PRO A 107 4.48 7.27 9.92
N ASP A 108 5.32 7.95 10.72
CA ASP A 108 5.33 9.42 10.80
C ASP A 108 5.50 10.11 9.44
N TRP A 109 6.22 9.47 8.51
CA TRP A 109 6.41 9.97 7.16
C TRP A 109 5.13 9.95 6.31
N ALA A 110 4.02 9.39 6.77
CA ALA A 110 2.72 9.45 6.12
C ALA A 110 1.92 10.72 6.50
N ALA A 111 2.36 11.48 7.50
CA ALA A 111 1.66 12.67 7.98
C ALA A 111 1.39 13.68 6.85
N GLY A 112 0.18 14.23 6.80
CA GLY A 112 -0.23 15.22 5.80
C GLY A 112 -0.37 14.70 4.36
N ALA A 113 -0.42 13.38 4.14
CA ALA A 113 -0.69 12.83 2.81
C ALA A 113 -2.10 13.18 2.32
N ASP A 114 -2.25 13.35 1.01
CA ASP A 114 -3.55 13.58 0.36
C ASP A 114 -4.40 12.31 0.38
N LEU A 115 -3.75 11.17 0.19
CA LEU A 115 -4.34 9.84 0.29
C LEU A 115 -3.34 8.88 0.89
N ALA A 116 -3.78 8.05 1.83
CA ALA A 116 -2.98 6.96 2.37
C ALA A 116 -3.72 5.63 2.32
N PHE A 117 -3.07 4.62 1.74
CA PHE A 117 -3.47 3.23 1.79
C PHE A 117 -2.79 2.56 2.99
N LEU A 118 -3.58 2.17 3.99
CA LEU A 118 -3.07 1.76 5.30
C LEU A 118 -3.49 0.32 5.67
N GLU A 119 -2.66 -0.30 6.51
CA GLU A 119 -2.84 -1.61 7.17
C GLU A 119 -4.25 -1.85 7.74
N ALA A 120 -4.81 -3.03 7.45
CA ALA A 120 -6.12 -3.46 7.94
C ALA A 120 -6.24 -4.96 8.27
N ALA A 121 -5.15 -5.65 8.62
CA ALA A 121 -5.15 -7.04 9.05
C ALA A 121 -5.78 -7.20 10.43
N ALA A 122 -5.63 -6.21 11.30
CA ALA A 122 -6.07 -6.21 12.68
C ALA A 122 -7.18 -5.16 12.92
N TRP A 123 -8.17 -5.46 13.77
CA TRP A 123 -9.29 -4.54 14.04
C TRP A 123 -9.07 -3.65 15.27
N THR A 124 -9.30 -4.19 16.47
CA THR A 124 -9.17 -3.46 17.76
C THR A 124 -7.88 -3.79 18.50
N ARG A 125 -7.30 -4.97 18.24
CA ARG A 125 -6.08 -5.46 18.89
C ARG A 125 -5.00 -5.71 17.86
N PRO A 126 -3.76 -5.26 18.10
CA PRO A 126 -2.66 -5.52 17.18
C PRO A 126 -2.40 -7.02 17.04
N ILE A 127 -1.92 -7.45 15.88
CA ILE A 127 -1.40 -8.80 15.67
C ILE A 127 0.11 -8.73 15.82
N ARG A 128 0.68 -9.38 16.83
CA ARG A 128 2.12 -9.39 17.07
C ARG A 128 2.75 -10.64 16.51
N PHE A 129 3.88 -10.51 15.82
CA PHE A 129 4.62 -11.68 15.32
C PHE A 129 5.27 -12.47 16.45
N ARG A 130 5.44 -13.77 16.22
CA ARG A 130 6.12 -14.67 17.16
C ARG A 130 7.57 -14.19 17.34
N GLY A 131 8.00 -14.04 18.59
CA GLY A 131 9.31 -13.42 18.92
C GLY A 131 9.24 -11.92 19.18
N GLY A 132 8.08 -11.29 18.95
CA GLY A 132 7.80 -9.93 19.41
C GLY A 132 8.39 -8.80 18.57
N VAL A 133 9.00 -9.12 17.43
CA VAL A 133 9.60 -8.17 16.50
C VAL A 133 8.61 -7.91 15.36
N GLY A 134 7.82 -6.85 15.51
CA GLY A 134 6.86 -6.40 14.48
C GLY A 134 5.46 -7.05 14.57
N GLY A 135 4.68 -6.81 13.52
CA GLY A 135 3.28 -7.21 13.42
C GLY A 135 2.42 -6.23 12.61
N HIS A 136 1.12 -6.25 12.89
CA HIS A 136 0.10 -5.42 12.25
C HIS A 136 -0.60 -4.51 13.27
N ALA A 137 -0.67 -3.22 12.96
CA ALA A 137 -1.40 -2.21 13.71
C ALA A 137 -2.92 -2.41 13.59
N PRO A 138 -3.70 -2.14 14.65
CA PRO A 138 -5.15 -2.25 14.59
C PRO A 138 -5.78 -1.04 13.87
N VAL A 139 -6.74 -1.29 12.98
CA VAL A 139 -7.44 -0.28 12.16
C VAL A 139 -7.92 0.92 12.98
N GLN A 140 -8.54 0.70 14.15
CA GLN A 140 -9.07 1.80 14.96
C GLN A 140 -7.97 2.78 15.40
N ARG A 141 -6.81 2.25 15.81
CA ARG A 141 -5.66 3.07 16.20
C ARG A 141 -5.04 3.75 15.00
N THR A 142 -4.86 3.01 13.91
CA THR A 142 -4.34 3.56 12.65
C THR A 142 -5.20 4.71 12.13
N ALA A 143 -6.53 4.60 12.19
CA ALA A 143 -7.45 5.66 11.79
C ALA A 143 -7.27 6.94 12.63
N GLN A 144 -7.18 6.77 13.95
CA GLN A 144 -6.94 7.88 14.87
C GLN A 144 -5.59 8.55 14.61
N GLU A 145 -4.51 7.77 14.51
CA GLU A 145 -3.15 8.30 14.28
C GLU A 145 -3.05 9.01 12.92
N ALA A 146 -3.70 8.48 11.88
CA ALA A 146 -3.76 9.12 10.56
C ALA A 146 -4.51 10.46 10.60
N GLN A 147 -5.63 10.53 11.33
CA GLN A 147 -6.40 11.75 11.53
C GLN A 147 -5.58 12.81 12.28
N GLU A 148 -4.93 12.42 13.38
CA GLU A 148 -4.06 13.30 14.17
C GLU A 148 -2.86 13.80 13.35
N ALA A 149 -2.33 12.95 12.46
CA ALA A 149 -1.25 13.28 11.54
C ALA A 149 -1.72 14.11 10.31
N GLY A 150 -3.01 14.45 10.22
CA GLY A 150 -3.55 15.30 9.16
C GLY A 150 -3.62 14.66 7.78
N VAL A 151 -3.70 13.33 7.69
CA VAL A 151 -3.97 12.62 6.42
C VAL A 151 -5.36 12.98 5.92
N ARG A 152 -5.49 13.43 4.67
CA ARG A 152 -6.76 13.97 4.14
C ARG A 152 -7.78 12.88 3.82
N ARG A 153 -7.33 11.74 3.28
CA ARG A 153 -8.16 10.56 3.00
C ARG A 153 -7.39 9.30 3.34
N VAL A 154 -8.05 8.39 4.07
CA VAL A 154 -7.49 7.09 4.44
C VAL A 154 -8.31 6.00 3.78
N VAL A 155 -7.64 5.06 3.13
CA VAL A 155 -8.22 3.85 2.56
C VAL A 155 -7.53 2.65 3.17
N PHE A 156 -8.29 1.78 3.80
CA PHE A 156 -7.77 0.57 4.42
C PHE A 156 -7.58 -0.55 3.38
N VAL A 157 -6.39 -1.14 3.36
CA VAL A 157 -5.96 -2.23 2.47
C VAL A 157 -5.40 -3.39 3.29
N HIS A 158 -4.94 -4.47 2.65
CA HIS A 158 -4.39 -5.65 3.37
C HIS A 158 -5.40 -6.19 4.42
N ILE A 159 -6.65 -6.35 3.99
CA ILE A 159 -7.78 -6.60 4.90
C ILE A 159 -7.76 -8.04 5.42
N GLY A 160 -7.51 -8.17 6.73
CA GLY A 160 -7.45 -9.46 7.42
C GLY A 160 -8.80 -9.93 7.96
N ARG A 161 -8.83 -11.19 8.42
CA ARG A 161 -10.04 -11.81 9.00
C ARG A 161 -10.66 -11.00 10.15
N PRO A 162 -9.90 -10.49 11.13
CA PRO A 162 -10.47 -9.65 12.19
C PRO A 162 -11.27 -8.46 11.64
N THR A 163 -10.72 -7.78 10.64
CA THR A 163 -11.37 -6.62 10.02
C THR A 163 -12.57 -7.02 9.19
N ILE A 164 -12.51 -8.15 8.46
CA ILE A 164 -13.68 -8.71 7.77
C ILE A 164 -14.84 -8.95 8.74
N HIS A 165 -14.57 -9.56 9.90
CA HIS A 165 -15.61 -9.81 10.90
C HIS A 165 -16.23 -8.50 11.43
N ALA A 166 -15.43 -7.47 11.63
CA ALA A 166 -15.92 -6.17 12.07
C ALA A 166 -16.78 -5.47 11.01
N ILE A 167 -16.35 -5.51 9.74
CA ILE A 167 -17.14 -5.00 8.61
C ILE A 167 -18.48 -5.74 8.52
N ASP A 168 -18.45 -7.07 8.58
CA ASP A 168 -19.66 -7.91 8.52
C ASP A 168 -20.60 -7.67 9.72
N SER A 169 -20.06 -7.18 10.85
CA SER A 169 -20.82 -6.80 12.05
C SER A 169 -21.29 -5.34 12.04
N GLY A 170 -20.97 -4.57 10.99
CA GLY A 170 -21.38 -3.17 10.83
C GLY A 170 -20.51 -2.14 11.55
N GLU A 171 -19.38 -2.54 12.14
CA GLU A 171 -18.51 -1.63 12.91
C GLU A 171 -17.64 -0.70 12.01
N GLY A 172 -17.52 -1.03 10.72
CA GLY A 172 -16.64 -0.32 9.77
C GLY A 172 -17.29 0.81 8.96
N GLN A 173 -18.54 1.21 9.23
CA GLN A 173 -19.33 2.09 8.35
C GLN A 173 -18.73 3.48 8.09
N ALA A 174 -17.97 4.02 9.05
CA ALA A 174 -17.33 5.33 8.93
C ALA A 174 -15.92 5.28 8.31
N LEU A 175 -15.44 4.08 7.94
CA LEU A 175 -14.11 3.86 7.40
C LEU A 175 -14.21 3.42 5.93
N GLU A 176 -13.21 3.79 5.14
CA GLU A 176 -13.13 3.39 3.74
C GLU A 176 -12.20 2.17 3.60
N PHE A 177 -12.66 1.14 2.90
CA PHE A 177 -11.88 -0.07 2.60
C PHE A 177 -11.77 -0.26 1.10
N ALA A 178 -10.56 -0.55 0.61
CA ALA A 178 -10.36 -0.81 -0.81
C ALA A 178 -11.00 -2.14 -1.24
N THR A 179 -11.41 -2.19 -2.50
CA THR A 179 -11.84 -3.42 -3.18
C THR A 179 -10.96 -3.73 -4.39
N ASP A 180 -10.89 -5.00 -4.78
CA ASP A 180 -10.08 -5.44 -5.91
C ASP A 180 -10.48 -4.69 -7.20
N GLY A 181 -9.51 -4.05 -7.85
CA GLY A 181 -9.72 -3.28 -9.08
C GLY A 181 -10.27 -1.86 -8.89
N GLN A 182 -10.44 -1.40 -7.66
CA GLN A 182 -10.86 -0.02 -7.39
C GLN A 182 -9.79 0.98 -7.86
N VAL A 183 -10.24 2.04 -8.53
CA VAL A 183 -9.39 3.11 -9.07
C VAL A 183 -9.55 4.37 -8.23
N PHE A 184 -8.43 5.04 -7.98
CA PHE A 184 -8.36 6.32 -7.27
C PHE A 184 -7.68 7.34 -8.17
N GLU A 185 -8.42 8.38 -8.56
CA GLU A 185 -7.96 9.39 -9.51
C GLU A 185 -7.68 10.71 -8.81
N PHE A 186 -6.68 11.44 -9.32
CA PHE A 186 -6.34 12.78 -8.89
C PHE A 186 -6.41 13.71 -10.10
N GLU A 187 -7.10 14.83 -9.95
CA GLU A 187 -7.01 15.92 -10.92
C GLU A 187 -5.69 16.66 -10.72
N VAL A 188 -4.91 16.77 -11.78
CA VAL A 188 -3.64 17.51 -11.78
C VAL A 188 -3.80 18.77 -12.59
N GLU A 189 -3.59 19.92 -11.94
CA GLU A 189 -3.52 21.19 -12.66
C GLU A 189 -2.23 21.24 -13.49
N VAL A 190 -2.38 21.17 -14.81
CA VAL A 190 -1.26 21.40 -15.72
C VAL A 190 -0.97 22.90 -15.73
N GLN A 191 0.07 23.33 -15.02
CA GLN A 191 0.61 24.67 -15.19
C GLN A 191 1.17 24.78 -16.62
N ARG A 192 0.40 25.42 -17.51
CA ARG A 192 0.91 25.82 -18.82
C ARG A 192 2.00 26.86 -18.60
N ALA A 193 3.24 26.51 -18.92
CA ALA A 193 4.31 27.50 -19.03
C ALA A 193 3.87 28.56 -20.05
N GLY A 194 3.79 29.82 -19.59
CA GLY A 194 3.54 30.99 -20.43
C GLY A 194 4.76 31.39 -21.23
#